data_AF-A0A558ZWM6-F1
#
_entry.id   AF-A0A558ZWM6-F1
#
_cell.length_a   1.000
_cell.length_b   1.000
_cell.length_c   1.000
_cell.angle_alpha   90.00
_cell.angle_beta   90.00
_cell.angle_gamma   90.00
#
_symmetry.space_group_name_H-M   'P 1'
#
loop_
_entity.id
_entity.type
_entity.pdbx_description
1 polymer ?
#
loop_
_entity_poly.entity_id
_entity_poly.type
_entity_poly.pdbx_seq_one_letter_code
_entity_poly.pdbx_strand_id
1 'polypeptide(L)'
;LLTITSLLTAVIKLGLKKVLVQEMYSVETLARVDMLCLDKTGTITQGKMQVEVVLPLTATYGEETIASILTSYIAHSEDKNPTAQAIRQRFQGQVAYPMLSNLPFSSDRKWGAMELEGLGTVFLGAPEMLLDSEVPEAREALERGSRVLVLALSQEKLDHYKPQKPSDIQALALLEILDPIREGAAETLDYLRSQEVGLKSISGDNPAKVSSIAQKAG
;
A
#
# COMPACT_ATOMS: atom_id res chain seq x y z
N LEU A 1 -46.43 17.21 -2.27
CA LEU A 1 -45.94 17.99 -1.11
C LEU A 1 -45.20 17.10 -0.10
N LEU A 2 -45.83 16.04 0.42
CA LEU A 2 -45.25 15.16 1.47
C LEU A 2 -43.96 14.41 1.07
N THR A 3 -43.86 13.97 -0.19
CA THR A 3 -42.65 13.28 -0.70
C THR A 3 -41.45 14.21 -0.74
N ILE A 4 -41.62 15.43 -1.26
CA ILE A 4 -40.56 16.44 -1.35
C ILE A 4 -40.08 16.85 0.05
N THR A 5 -40.99 17.07 1.00
CA THR A 5 -40.61 17.41 2.38
C THR A 5 -39.87 16.26 3.08
N SER A 6 -40.26 15.01 2.80
CA SER A 6 -39.59 13.82 3.34
C SER A 6 -38.18 13.66 2.77
N LEU A 7 -38.02 13.82 1.45
CA LEU A 7 -36.72 13.79 0.78
C LEU A 7 -35.80 14.90 1.27
N LEU A 8 -36.30 16.14 1.39
CA LEU A 8 -35.51 17.25 1.96
C LEU A 8 -35.05 16.94 3.38
N THR A 9 -35.92 16.40 4.22
CA THR A 9 -35.57 16.01 5.60
C THR A 9 -34.50 14.92 5.62
N ALA A 10 -34.61 13.93 4.73
CA ALA A 10 -33.61 12.87 4.58
C ALA A 10 -32.25 13.43 4.12
N VAL A 11 -32.23 14.31 3.13
CA VAL A 11 -31.03 14.99 2.63
C VAL A 11 -30.35 15.79 3.74
N ILE A 12 -31.11 16.56 4.52
CA ILE A 12 -30.56 17.33 5.66
C ILE A 12 -29.94 16.38 6.69
N LYS A 13 -30.65 15.30 7.07
CA LYS A 13 -30.13 14.30 8.03
C LYS A 13 -28.87 13.60 7.52
N LEU A 14 -28.80 13.28 6.23
CA LEU A 14 -27.62 12.70 5.59
C LEU A 14 -26.44 13.69 5.56
N GLY A 15 -26.70 14.97 5.28
CA GLY A 15 -25.71 16.03 5.34
C GLY A 15 -25.08 16.19 6.73
N LEU A 16 -25.90 16.12 7.80
CA LEU A 16 -25.41 16.12 9.19
C LEU A 16 -24.53 14.91 9.52
N LYS A 17 -24.65 13.82 8.76
CA LYS A 17 -23.83 12.60 8.84
C LYS A 17 -22.66 12.59 7.84
N LYS A 18 -22.27 13.75 7.29
CA LYS A 18 -21.18 13.90 6.30
C LYS A 18 -21.45 13.16 4.97
N VAL A 19 -22.71 12.97 4.60
CA VAL A 19 -23.10 12.41 3.29
C VAL A 19 -23.58 13.55 2.39
N LEU A 20 -22.88 13.79 1.28
CA LEU A 20 -23.28 14.75 0.27
C LEU A 20 -24.24 14.09 -0.73
N VAL A 21 -25.51 14.50 -0.71
CA VAL A 21 -26.50 14.05 -1.69
C VAL A 21 -26.52 15.02 -2.85
N GLN A 22 -26.06 14.58 -4.04
CA GLN A 22 -26.05 15.42 -5.25
C GLN A 22 -27.41 15.45 -5.96
N GLU A 23 -28.14 14.33 -5.91
CA GLU A 23 -29.47 14.19 -6.48
C GLU A 23 -30.44 13.66 -5.42
N MET A 24 -31.53 14.39 -5.15
CA MET A 24 -32.47 14.01 -4.10
C MET A 24 -33.09 12.62 -4.32
N TYR A 25 -33.32 12.23 -5.57
CA TYR A 25 -33.88 10.92 -5.92
C TYR A 25 -32.94 9.75 -5.58
N SER A 26 -31.64 9.97 -5.43
CA SER A 26 -30.69 8.93 -5.03
C SER A 26 -30.98 8.34 -3.64
N VAL A 27 -31.68 9.08 -2.78
CA VAL A 27 -32.13 8.58 -1.47
C VAL A 27 -33.14 7.44 -1.64
N GLU A 28 -34.08 7.57 -2.58
CA GLU A 28 -35.05 6.52 -2.86
C GLU A 28 -34.39 5.34 -3.58
N THR A 29 -33.50 5.60 -4.53
CA THR A 29 -32.75 4.55 -5.22
C THR A 29 -31.96 3.71 -4.22
N LEU A 30 -31.23 4.35 -3.30
CA LEU A 30 -30.42 3.67 -2.30
C LEU A 30 -31.27 2.78 -1.37
N ALA A 31 -32.51 3.16 -1.09
CA ALA A 31 -33.43 2.37 -0.27
C ALA A 31 -33.94 1.10 -0.98
N ARG A 32 -33.73 0.95 -2.28
CA ARG A 32 -34.17 -0.18 -3.10
C ARG A 32 -33.01 -1.07 -3.58
N VAL A 33 -31.78 -0.75 -3.22
CA VAL A 33 -30.60 -1.50 -3.68
C VAL A 33 -30.57 -2.89 -3.05
N ASP A 34 -30.48 -3.91 -3.89
CA ASP A 34 -30.27 -5.31 -3.51
C ASP A 34 -28.80 -5.75 -3.65
N MET A 35 -27.96 -4.99 -4.35
CA MET A 35 -26.54 -5.30 -4.52
C MET A 35 -25.64 -4.06 -4.43
N LEU A 36 -24.62 -4.12 -3.57
CA LEU A 36 -23.60 -3.10 -3.45
C LEU A 36 -22.24 -3.63 -3.96
N CYS A 37 -21.72 -2.96 -4.98
CA CYS A 37 -20.36 -3.18 -5.48
C CYS A 37 -19.41 -2.20 -4.80
N LEU A 38 -18.47 -2.73 -4.03
CA LEU A 38 -17.49 -1.97 -3.26
C LEU A 38 -16.13 -2.01 -3.96
N ASP A 39 -15.51 -0.84 -4.12
CA ASP A 39 -14.07 -0.81 -4.37
C ASP A 39 -13.33 -1.28 -3.12
N LYS A 40 -12.11 -1.78 -3.28
CA LYS A 40 -11.26 -2.21 -2.17
C LYS A 40 -10.57 -1.01 -1.53
N THR A 41 -9.77 -0.30 -2.31
CA THR A 41 -8.83 0.71 -1.82
C THR A 41 -9.58 1.97 -1.40
N GLY A 42 -9.46 2.34 -0.12
CA GLY A 42 -10.09 3.55 0.40
C GLY A 42 -11.60 3.43 0.65
N THR A 43 -12.26 2.33 0.28
CA THR A 43 -13.64 2.03 0.67
C THR A 43 -13.67 0.99 1.79
N ILE A 44 -13.20 -0.23 1.52
CA ILE A 44 -13.06 -1.29 2.55
C ILE A 44 -11.83 -1.03 3.41
N THR A 45 -10.74 -0.57 2.79
CA THR A 45 -9.52 -0.18 3.48
C THR A 45 -9.48 1.33 3.74
N GLN A 46 -8.52 1.77 4.55
CA GLN A 46 -8.36 3.20 4.88
C GLN A 46 -7.76 4.00 3.73
N GLY A 47 -7.12 3.35 2.75
CA GLY A 47 -6.33 4.01 1.71
C GLY A 47 -5.04 4.61 2.26
N LYS A 48 -4.58 4.12 3.42
CA LYS A 48 -3.42 4.64 4.17
C LYS A 48 -2.43 3.51 4.39
N MET A 49 -1.61 3.27 3.37
CA MET A 49 -0.56 2.25 3.44
C MET A 49 0.37 2.49 4.63
N GLN A 50 0.76 1.42 5.32
CA GLN A 50 1.65 1.45 6.48
C GLN A 50 2.69 0.34 6.34
N VAL A 51 3.94 0.61 6.75
CA VAL A 51 4.96 -0.44 6.89
C VAL A 51 4.69 -1.17 8.21
N GLU A 52 4.34 -2.44 8.11
CA GLU A 52 4.00 -3.29 9.27
C GLU A 52 5.23 -4.02 9.78
N VAL A 53 5.96 -4.67 8.87
CA VAL A 53 7.11 -5.52 9.19
C VAL A 53 8.31 -5.12 8.37
N VAL A 54 9.46 -5.13 9.02
CA VAL A 54 10.78 -5.02 8.39
C VAL A 54 11.55 -6.25 8.86
N LEU A 55 11.74 -7.20 7.95
CA LEU A 55 12.42 -8.46 8.25
C LEU A 55 13.83 -8.42 7.66
N PRO A 56 14.90 -8.40 8.48
CA PRO A 56 16.26 -8.52 7.98
C PRO A 56 16.47 -9.83 7.21
N LEU A 57 17.11 -9.75 6.05
CA LEU A 57 17.51 -10.90 5.22
C LEU A 57 19.04 -11.11 5.23
N THR A 58 19.76 -10.33 6.02
CA THR A 58 21.22 -10.38 6.15
C THR A 58 21.64 -10.37 7.61
N ALA A 59 22.75 -11.03 7.92
CA ALA A 59 23.41 -10.96 9.22
C ALA A 59 24.44 -9.82 9.31
N THR A 60 24.80 -9.22 8.17
CA THR A 60 25.85 -8.18 8.09
C THR A 60 25.38 -6.83 8.62
N TYR A 61 24.09 -6.52 8.44
CA TYR A 61 23.50 -5.25 8.84
C TYR A 61 22.40 -5.49 9.87
N GLY A 62 22.53 -4.86 11.04
CA GLY A 62 21.50 -4.90 12.07
C GLY A 62 20.28 -4.04 11.71
N GLU A 63 19.19 -4.20 12.47
CA GLU A 63 17.94 -3.48 12.27
C GLU A 63 18.11 -1.96 12.27
N GLU A 64 18.94 -1.42 13.16
CA GLU A 64 19.23 0.02 13.22
C GLU A 64 19.87 0.52 11.94
N THR A 65 20.84 -0.20 11.39
CA THR A 65 21.51 0.18 10.15
C THR A 65 20.56 0.09 8.96
N ILE A 66 19.73 -0.96 8.89
CA ILE A 66 18.68 -1.09 7.86
C ILE A 66 17.71 0.09 7.94
N ALA A 67 17.30 0.50 9.14
CA ALA A 67 16.45 1.67 9.34
C ALA A 67 17.14 2.97 8.90
N SER A 68 18.44 3.15 9.17
CA SER A 68 19.23 4.30 8.70
C SER A 68 19.36 4.34 7.17
N ILE A 69 19.51 3.19 6.51
CA ILE A 69 19.54 3.08 5.05
C ILE A 69 18.19 3.48 4.48
N LEU A 70 17.08 2.92 4.99
CA LEU A 70 15.73 3.26 4.55
C LEU A 70 15.39 4.73 4.78
N THR A 71 15.81 5.30 5.91
CA THR A 71 15.65 6.73 6.20
C THR A 71 16.39 7.58 5.18
N SER A 72 17.64 7.23 4.87
CA SER A 72 18.47 7.96 3.91
C SER A 72 17.90 7.87 2.49
N TYR A 73 17.44 6.68 2.08
CA TYR A 73 16.78 6.44 0.80
C TYR A 73 15.49 7.24 0.65
N ILE A 74 14.56 7.14 1.62
CA ILE A 74 13.23 7.72 1.49
C ILE A 74 13.20 9.24 1.69
N ALA A 75 14.20 9.80 2.38
CA ALA A 75 14.39 11.24 2.53
C ALA A 75 14.68 11.92 1.18
N HIS A 76 15.38 11.24 0.27
CA HIS A 76 15.74 11.78 -1.05
C HIS A 76 14.91 11.21 -2.21
N SER A 77 14.09 10.20 -1.96
CA SER A 77 13.18 9.64 -2.98
C SER A 77 12.12 10.66 -3.40
N GLU A 78 12.03 10.89 -4.71
CA GLU A 78 11.03 11.76 -5.33
C GLU A 78 9.64 11.08 -5.48
N ASP A 79 9.54 9.81 -5.12
CA ASP A 79 8.32 9.04 -5.26
C ASP A 79 7.22 9.58 -4.33
N LYS A 80 6.04 9.83 -4.92
CA LYS A 80 4.85 10.34 -4.22
C LYS A 80 3.74 9.30 -4.05
N ASN A 81 3.98 8.06 -4.50
CA ASN A 81 3.00 6.98 -4.41
C ASN A 81 2.73 6.57 -2.94
N PRO A 82 1.58 5.94 -2.64
CA PRO A 82 1.21 5.55 -1.27
C PRO A 82 2.26 4.67 -0.58
N THR A 83 2.98 3.83 -1.33
CA THR A 83 4.03 2.96 -0.78
C THR A 83 5.21 3.78 -0.26
N ALA A 84 5.69 4.73 -1.06
CA ALA A 84 6.77 5.63 -0.67
C ALA A 84 6.36 6.50 0.53
N GLN A 85 5.11 6.98 0.56
CA GLN A 85 4.59 7.72 1.71
C GLN A 85 4.54 6.87 2.98
N ALA A 86 4.15 5.60 2.90
CA ALA A 86 4.15 4.68 4.04
C ALA A 86 5.55 4.50 4.64
N ILE A 87 6.55 4.29 3.78
CA ILE A 87 7.95 4.17 4.20
C ILE A 87 8.43 5.48 4.81
N ARG A 88 8.10 6.64 4.21
CA ARG A 88 8.49 7.96 4.70
C ARG A 88 7.86 8.28 6.06
N GLN A 89 6.63 7.82 6.31
CA GLN A 89 5.99 7.97 7.61
C GLN A 89 6.68 7.13 8.68
N ARG A 90 7.09 5.90 8.34
CA ARG A 90 7.73 4.97 9.28
C ARG A 90 9.19 5.28 9.60
N PHE A 91 9.93 5.79 8.61
CA PHE A 91 11.36 6.06 8.70
C PHE A 91 11.63 7.55 8.55
N GLN A 92 11.75 8.20 9.70
CA GLN A 92 12.04 9.63 9.83
C GLN A 92 13.29 9.80 10.70
N GLY A 93 14.06 10.85 10.45
CA GLY A 93 15.21 11.17 11.28
C GLY A 93 16.36 11.74 10.47
N GLN A 94 17.55 11.65 11.07
CA GLN A 94 18.77 12.14 10.45
C GLN A 94 19.21 11.22 9.32
N VAL A 95 19.52 11.82 8.17
CA VAL A 95 20.14 11.13 7.04
C VAL A 95 21.56 10.74 7.43
N ALA A 96 21.84 9.43 7.44
CA ALA A 96 23.17 8.89 7.73
C ALA A 96 24.05 8.82 6.47
N TYR A 97 23.44 8.58 5.31
CA TYR A 97 24.14 8.43 4.04
C TYR A 97 23.65 9.48 3.03
N PRO A 98 24.47 10.47 2.65
CA PRO A 98 24.14 11.42 1.59
C PRO A 98 23.83 10.74 0.26
N MET A 99 22.85 11.26 -0.47
CA MET A 99 22.53 10.78 -1.82
C MET A 99 23.53 11.35 -2.84
N LEU A 100 24.15 10.47 -3.62
CA LEU A 100 24.99 10.83 -4.76
C LEU A 100 24.20 10.82 -6.08
N SER A 101 23.31 9.83 -6.24
CA SER A 101 22.53 9.64 -7.47
C SER A 101 21.22 8.94 -7.18
N ASN A 102 20.17 9.23 -7.95
CA ASN A 102 18.84 8.65 -7.78
C ASN A 102 18.27 8.18 -9.12
N LEU A 103 17.75 6.97 -9.14
CA LEU A 103 16.93 6.40 -10.19
C LEU A 103 15.54 6.10 -9.61
N PRO A 104 14.53 6.94 -9.89
CA PRO A 104 13.17 6.73 -9.40
C PRO A 104 12.60 5.38 -9.78
N PHE A 105 11.61 4.92 -9.02
CA PHE A 105 10.87 3.71 -9.35
C PHE A 105 10.22 3.83 -10.74
N SER A 106 10.28 2.75 -11.52
CA SER A 106 9.46 2.61 -12.74
C SER A 106 8.64 1.33 -12.72
N SER A 107 7.44 1.39 -13.30
CA SER A 107 6.57 0.20 -13.41
C SER A 107 7.17 -0.90 -14.28
N ASP A 108 7.98 -0.54 -15.29
CA ASP A 108 8.64 -1.51 -16.18
C ASP A 108 9.70 -2.32 -15.45
N ARG A 109 10.50 -1.67 -14.59
CA ARG A 109 11.54 -2.34 -13.78
C ARG A 109 10.98 -2.94 -12.49
N LYS A 110 9.91 -2.35 -11.95
CA LYS A 110 9.36 -2.60 -10.60
C LYS A 110 10.36 -2.40 -9.46
N TRP A 111 11.39 -1.59 -9.67
CA TRP A 111 12.33 -1.17 -8.63
C TRP A 111 12.86 0.24 -8.92
N GLY A 112 13.28 0.93 -7.86
CA GLY A 112 14.09 2.14 -7.90
C GLY A 112 15.46 1.88 -7.26
N ALA A 113 16.40 2.78 -7.48
CA ALA A 113 17.75 2.65 -6.93
C ALA A 113 18.34 4.02 -6.57
N MET A 114 19.25 4.05 -5.60
CA MET A 114 19.91 5.25 -5.13
C MET A 114 21.35 4.96 -4.73
N GLU A 115 22.30 5.73 -5.26
CA GLU A 115 23.67 5.69 -4.80
C GLU A 115 23.79 6.50 -3.51
N LEU A 116 24.24 5.83 -2.45
CA LEU A 116 24.44 6.41 -1.12
C LEU A 116 25.93 6.44 -0.78
N GLU A 117 26.42 7.62 -0.43
CA GLU A 117 27.85 7.86 -0.13
C GLU A 117 28.32 6.97 1.04
N GLY A 118 29.46 6.29 0.85
CA GLY A 118 30.04 5.40 1.85
C GLY A 118 29.35 4.05 2.04
N LEU A 119 28.31 3.75 1.26
CA LEU A 119 27.56 2.49 1.34
C LEU A 119 27.53 1.71 0.01
N GLY A 120 27.18 2.36 -1.09
CA GLY A 120 26.97 1.73 -2.40
C GLY A 120 25.61 2.08 -3.00
N THR A 121 25.15 1.27 -3.96
CA THR A 121 23.85 1.46 -4.62
C THR A 121 22.78 0.64 -3.94
N VAL A 122 21.79 1.33 -3.38
CA VAL A 122 20.65 0.73 -2.68
C VAL A 122 19.47 0.61 -3.63
N PHE A 123 18.86 -0.57 -3.67
CA PHE A 123 17.70 -0.88 -4.48
C PHE A 123 16.48 -1.09 -3.59
N LEU A 124 15.33 -0.60 -4.03
CA LEU A 124 14.04 -0.83 -3.38
C LEU A 124 13.00 -1.21 -4.43
N GLY A 125 12.42 -2.40 -4.31
CA GLY A 125 11.51 -2.90 -5.33
C GLY A 125 10.88 -4.25 -5.06
N ALA A 126 10.22 -4.79 -6.08
CA ALA A 126 9.46 -6.03 -5.99
C ALA A 126 10.40 -7.25 -5.77
N PRO A 127 10.05 -8.20 -4.88
CA PRO A 127 10.87 -9.38 -4.60
C PRO A 127 11.23 -10.17 -5.85
N GLU A 128 10.29 -10.36 -6.78
CA GLU A 128 10.50 -11.14 -8.00
C GLU A 128 11.51 -10.51 -8.97
N MET A 129 11.83 -9.22 -8.79
CA MET A 129 12.81 -8.52 -9.61
C MET A 129 14.18 -8.48 -8.95
N LEU A 130 14.25 -8.35 -7.62
CA LEU A 130 15.51 -8.13 -6.91
C LEU A 130 16.11 -9.42 -6.33
N LEU A 131 15.32 -10.45 -6.08
CA LEU A 131 15.79 -11.73 -5.54
C LEU A 131 15.99 -12.76 -6.65
N ASP A 132 17.01 -13.61 -6.51
CA ASP A 132 17.23 -14.75 -7.42
C ASP A 132 16.48 -16.01 -6.99
N SER A 133 15.98 -16.04 -5.76
CA SER A 133 15.26 -17.16 -5.17
C SER A 133 14.09 -16.65 -4.35
N GLU A 134 13.02 -17.44 -4.31
CA GLU A 134 11.83 -17.09 -3.55
C GLU A 134 12.14 -17.17 -2.04
N VAL A 135 11.70 -16.14 -1.32
CA VAL A 135 11.80 -16.06 0.14
C VAL A 135 10.44 -16.43 0.72
N PRO A 136 10.34 -17.48 1.57
CA PRO A 136 9.05 -17.95 2.11
C PRO A 136 8.23 -16.84 2.76
N GLU A 137 8.88 -15.95 3.51
CA GLU A 137 8.26 -14.83 4.20
C GLU A 137 7.64 -13.83 3.23
N ALA A 138 8.26 -13.63 2.05
CA ALA A 138 7.69 -12.81 0.98
C ALA A 138 6.40 -13.41 0.44
N ARG A 139 6.41 -14.73 0.17
CA ARG A 139 5.24 -15.46 -0.33
C ARG A 139 4.10 -15.41 0.67
N GLU A 140 4.37 -15.70 1.93
CA GLU A 140 3.36 -15.66 3.00
C GLU A 140 2.76 -14.26 3.19
N ALA A 141 3.59 -13.22 3.14
CA ALA A 141 3.12 -11.84 3.22
C ALA A 141 2.21 -11.48 2.04
N LEU A 142 2.55 -11.91 0.82
CA LEU A 142 1.72 -11.71 -0.36
C LEU A 142 0.36 -12.43 -0.23
N GLU A 143 0.33 -13.64 0.31
CA GLU A 143 -0.89 -14.42 0.59
C GLU A 143 -1.78 -13.76 1.65
N ARG A 144 -1.18 -13.09 2.64
CA ARG A 144 -1.89 -12.26 3.63
C ARG A 144 -2.45 -10.95 3.04
N GLY A 145 -2.20 -10.67 1.76
CA GLY A 145 -2.66 -9.46 1.08
C GLY A 145 -1.72 -8.26 1.22
N SER A 146 -0.54 -8.44 1.81
CA SER A 146 0.45 -7.37 1.93
C SER A 146 1.04 -7.01 0.56
N ARG A 147 1.49 -5.76 0.44
CA ARG A 147 2.49 -5.36 -0.55
C ARG A 147 3.86 -5.65 0.05
N VAL A 148 4.71 -6.31 -0.72
CA VAL A 148 6.05 -6.71 -0.27
C VAL A 148 7.08 -6.00 -1.12
N LEU A 149 8.10 -5.43 -0.48
CA LEU A 149 9.29 -4.89 -1.15
C LEU A 149 10.55 -5.51 -0.56
N VAL A 150 11.62 -5.48 -1.33
CA VAL A 150 12.97 -5.84 -0.88
C VAL A 150 13.85 -4.60 -0.92
N LEU A 151 14.56 -4.37 0.17
CA LEU A 151 15.72 -3.50 0.23
C LEU A 151 16.95 -4.35 -0.10
N ALA A 152 17.75 -3.91 -1.07
CA ALA A 152 18.98 -4.60 -1.45
C ALA A 152 20.12 -3.61 -1.66
N LEU A 153 21.35 -4.11 -1.65
CA LEU A 153 22.58 -3.34 -1.81
C LEU A 153 23.49 -3.98 -2.85
N SER A 154 24.18 -3.14 -3.61
CA SER A 154 25.25 -3.53 -4.53
C SER A 154 26.41 -2.53 -4.42
N GLN A 155 27.63 -3.00 -4.69
CA GLN A 155 28.80 -2.14 -4.79
C GLN A 155 29.01 -1.58 -6.20
N GLU A 156 28.25 -2.08 -7.20
CA GLU A 156 28.23 -1.52 -8.55
C GLU A 156 27.57 -0.14 -8.55
N LYS A 157 28.09 0.76 -9.39
CA LYS A 157 27.50 2.08 -9.62
C LYS A 157 26.26 2.00 -10.52
N LEU A 158 25.36 2.93 -10.35
CA LEU A 158 24.11 3.06 -11.06
C LEU A 158 24.34 3.56 -12.50
N ASP A 159 23.94 2.74 -13.48
CA ASP A 159 23.87 3.15 -14.89
C ASP A 159 22.49 3.75 -15.21
N HIS A 160 22.46 5.06 -15.49
CA HIS A 160 21.23 5.77 -15.85
C HIS A 160 20.78 5.53 -17.29
N TYR A 161 21.69 5.14 -18.18
CA TYR A 161 21.39 4.91 -19.60
C TYR A 161 20.81 3.51 -19.81
N LYS A 162 21.36 2.52 -19.11
CA LYS A 162 20.90 1.14 -19.18
C LYS A 162 20.77 0.53 -17.78
N PRO A 163 19.78 0.96 -16.99
CA PRO A 163 19.62 0.47 -15.62
C PRO A 163 19.29 -1.03 -15.62
N GLN A 164 20.13 -1.80 -14.94
CA GLN A 164 20.00 -3.25 -14.79
C GLN A 164 20.19 -3.66 -13.33
N LYS A 165 19.66 -4.84 -12.98
CA LYS A 165 19.96 -5.49 -11.72
C LYS A 165 21.44 -5.91 -11.74
N PRO A 166 22.27 -5.46 -10.78
CA PRO A 166 23.67 -5.84 -10.72
C PRO A 166 23.82 -7.30 -10.25
N SER A 167 24.95 -7.90 -10.61
CA SER A 167 25.21 -9.33 -10.34
C SER A 167 25.58 -9.64 -8.89
N ASP A 168 26.10 -8.63 -8.18
CA ASP A 168 26.55 -8.70 -6.80
C ASP A 168 25.47 -8.29 -5.78
N ILE A 169 24.22 -8.14 -6.22
CA ILE A 169 23.13 -7.61 -5.40
C ILE A 169 22.85 -8.51 -4.18
N GLN A 170 22.82 -7.90 -3.00
CA GLN A 170 22.57 -8.55 -1.72
C GLN A 170 21.28 -8.03 -1.11
N ALA A 171 20.33 -8.93 -0.84
CA ALA A 171 19.11 -8.59 -0.12
C ALA A 171 19.44 -8.23 1.34
N LEU A 172 19.00 -7.06 1.79
CA LEU A 172 19.20 -6.57 3.15
C LEU A 172 17.97 -6.81 4.02
N ALA A 173 16.78 -6.50 3.50
CA ALA A 173 15.54 -6.61 4.26
C ALA A 173 14.33 -6.77 3.36
N LEU A 174 13.29 -7.38 3.90
CA LEU A 174 11.95 -7.43 3.35
C LEU A 174 11.05 -6.45 4.10
N LEU A 175 10.26 -5.68 3.36
CA LEU A 175 9.28 -4.74 3.90
C LEU A 175 7.88 -5.25 3.58
N GLU A 176 7.09 -5.52 4.60
CA GLU A 176 5.66 -5.76 4.47
C GLU A 176 4.89 -4.46 4.68
N ILE A 177 4.08 -4.10 3.69
CA ILE A 177 3.31 -2.86 3.65
C ILE A 177 1.84 -3.22 3.44
N LEU A 178 0.97 -2.79 4.33
CA LEU A 178 -0.46 -3.11 4.27
C LEU A 178 -1.33 -1.85 4.27
N ASP A 179 -2.47 -1.94 3.61
CA ASP A 179 -3.56 -0.97 3.73
C ASP A 179 -4.54 -1.50 4.78
N PRO A 180 -4.60 -0.88 5.98
CA PRO A 180 -5.42 -1.39 7.06
C PRO A 180 -6.90 -1.31 6.69
N ILE A 181 -7.68 -2.23 7.25
CA ILE A 181 -9.13 -2.23 7.07
C ILE A 181 -9.70 -1.00 7.76
N ARG A 182 -10.73 -0.40 7.14
CA ARG A 182 -11.43 0.74 7.70
C ARG A 182 -12.12 0.33 9.00
N GLU A 183 -11.99 1.17 10.03
CA GLU A 183 -12.70 0.96 11.29
C GLU A 183 -14.22 0.91 11.04
N GLY A 184 -14.91 -0.05 11.65
CA GLY A 184 -16.34 -0.29 11.43
C GLY A 184 -16.70 -0.90 10.08
N ALA A 185 -15.74 -1.31 9.24
CA ALA A 185 -16.02 -1.99 7.98
C ALA A 185 -16.81 -3.29 8.22
N ALA A 186 -16.36 -4.14 9.14
CA ALA A 186 -17.05 -5.40 9.47
C ALA A 186 -18.50 -5.17 9.90
N GLU A 187 -18.72 -4.27 10.86
CA GLU A 187 -20.06 -3.91 11.32
C GLU A 187 -20.95 -3.39 10.19
N THR A 188 -20.38 -2.60 9.28
CA THR A 188 -21.12 -2.06 8.12
C THR A 188 -21.49 -3.18 7.13
N LEU A 189 -20.57 -4.09 6.84
CA LEU A 189 -20.81 -5.22 5.94
C LEU A 189 -21.85 -6.18 6.53
N ASP A 190 -21.78 -6.44 7.83
CA ASP A 190 -22.75 -7.27 8.56
C ASP A 190 -24.13 -6.61 8.58
N TYR A 191 -24.18 -5.29 8.83
CA TYR A 191 -25.43 -4.53 8.73
C TYR A 191 -26.06 -4.67 7.34
N LEU A 192 -25.29 -4.47 6.26
CA LEU A 192 -25.80 -4.58 4.90
C LEU A 192 -26.32 -6.00 4.57
N ARG A 193 -25.61 -7.04 5.01
CA ARG A 193 -26.08 -8.43 4.87
C ARG A 193 -27.36 -8.69 5.65
N SER A 194 -27.50 -8.12 6.85
CA SER A 194 -28.73 -8.22 7.64
C SER A 194 -29.94 -7.55 6.98
N GLN A 195 -29.68 -6.59 6.06
CA GLN A 195 -30.69 -5.95 5.23
C GLN A 195 -30.89 -6.66 3.88
N GLU A 196 -30.37 -7.88 3.72
CA GLU A 196 -30.44 -8.69 2.49
C GLU A 196 -29.78 -8.03 1.27
N VAL A 197 -28.84 -7.10 1.49
CA VAL A 197 -28.04 -6.49 0.42
C VAL A 197 -26.86 -7.38 0.08
N GLY A 198 -26.80 -7.86 -1.15
CA GLY A 198 -25.67 -8.60 -1.70
C GLY A 198 -24.42 -7.72 -1.81
N LEU A 199 -23.26 -8.26 -1.45
CA LEU A 199 -21.99 -7.53 -1.47
C LEU A 199 -21.04 -8.13 -2.51
N LYS A 200 -20.42 -7.27 -3.33
CA LYS A 200 -19.38 -7.65 -4.29
C LYS A 200 -18.20 -6.71 -4.17
N SER A 201 -16.98 -7.24 -4.20
CA SER A 201 -15.77 -6.43 -4.30
C SER A 201 -15.31 -6.33 -5.76
N ILE A 202 -14.96 -5.12 -6.18
CA ILE A 202 -14.34 -4.84 -7.48
C ILE A 202 -12.92 -4.32 -7.21
N SER A 203 -11.92 -4.96 -7.80
CA SER A 203 -10.53 -4.53 -7.63
C SER A 203 -9.68 -4.95 -8.83
N GLY A 204 -8.66 -4.14 -9.12
CA GLY A 204 -7.61 -4.48 -10.09
C GLY A 204 -6.45 -5.31 -9.50
N ASP A 205 -6.50 -5.63 -8.21
CA ASP A 205 -5.48 -6.45 -7.56
C ASP A 205 -5.62 -7.94 -7.88
N ASN A 206 -4.58 -8.71 -7.56
CA ASN A 206 -4.61 -10.16 -7.68
C ASN A 206 -5.79 -10.75 -6.85
N PRO A 207 -6.61 -11.68 -7.43
CA PRO A 207 -7.76 -12.27 -6.76
C PRO A 207 -7.49 -12.86 -5.37
N ALA A 208 -6.32 -13.45 -5.15
CA ALA A 208 -5.95 -14.00 -3.84
C ALA A 208 -5.85 -12.90 -2.76
N LYS A 209 -5.30 -11.74 -3.11
CA LYS A 209 -5.21 -10.58 -2.20
C LYS A 209 -6.58 -10.01 -1.89
N VAL A 210 -7.43 -9.88 -2.91
CA VAL A 210 -8.80 -9.39 -2.75
C VAL A 210 -9.59 -10.32 -1.82
N SER A 211 -9.46 -11.64 -2.01
CA SER A 211 -10.12 -12.64 -1.17
C SER A 211 -9.66 -12.57 0.29
N SER A 212 -8.35 -12.46 0.53
CA SER A 212 -7.76 -12.34 1.88
C SER A 212 -8.26 -11.08 2.60
N ILE A 213 -8.32 -9.94 1.92
CA ILE A 213 -8.83 -8.68 2.49
C ILE A 213 -10.33 -8.77 2.76
N ALA A 214 -11.11 -9.35 1.85
CA ALA A 214 -12.54 -9.54 2.05
C ALA A 214 -12.83 -10.42 3.27
N GLN A 215 -12.13 -11.56 3.42
CA GLN A 215 -12.28 -12.43 4.59
C GLN A 215 -11.94 -11.72 5.91
N LYS A 216 -10.91 -10.87 5.92
CA LYS A 216 -10.54 -10.07 7.10
C LYS A 216 -11.53 -8.96 7.39
N ALA A 217 -12.16 -8.38 6.36
CA ALA A 217 -13.12 -7.30 6.51
C ALA A 217 -14.48 -7.79 7.01
N GLY A 218 -14.80 -9.07 6.77
CA GLY A 218 -16.08 -9.68 7.08
C GLY A 218 -16.77 -10.18 5.84
#